data_AF-A0A2V8E2I3-F1
#
_entry.id   AF-A0A2V8E2I3-F1
#
_cell.length_a   1.000
_cell.length_b   1.000
_cell.length_c   1.000
_cell.angle_alpha   90.00
_cell.angle_beta   90.00
_cell.angle_gamma   90.00
#
_symmetry.space_group_name_H-M   'P 1'
#
loop_
_entity.id
_entity.type
_entity.pdbx_description
1 polymer ?
#
loop_
_entity_poly.entity_id
_entity_poly.type
_entity_poly.pdbx_seq_one_letter_code
_entity_poly.pdbx_strand_id
1 'polypeptide(L)'
;MAQEIGQTELQEKTHRLLDGPLKHIRAAALAAALLPLALVAATPAAAAAQCSSGICPPPPPPATQPGTGTPGYWKNHAAAWPSGGVTVGGVTYTIAEAITWLGRVGSDKSITMFSSLVPAKLNVAIGNDGSCVADAIAAADTWMIAHPPGSNVAGSSPAWVIGEPLHITLDSYNNGLLCAPHRQ
;
A
#
# COMPACT_ATOMS: atom_id res chain seq x y z
N MET A 1 32.61 -23.03 -37.85
CA MET A 1 31.59 -22.39 -38.71
C MET A 1 30.14 -22.72 -38.32
N ALA A 2 29.83 -23.80 -37.57
CA ALA A 2 28.45 -24.09 -37.16
C ALA A 2 27.93 -23.23 -35.98
N GLN A 3 28.83 -22.68 -35.17
CA GLN A 3 28.48 -21.93 -33.96
C GLN A 3 28.09 -20.48 -34.25
N GLU A 4 28.53 -19.92 -35.38
CA GLU A 4 28.23 -18.55 -35.79
C GLU A 4 26.81 -18.44 -36.36
N ILE A 5 26.37 -19.41 -37.15
CA ILE A 5 25.04 -19.41 -37.80
C ILE A 5 23.91 -19.47 -36.77
N GLY A 6 24.10 -20.24 -35.69
CA GLY A 6 23.11 -20.34 -34.61
C GLY A 6 22.98 -19.05 -33.78
N GLN A 7 24.04 -18.24 -33.70
CA GLN A 7 24.01 -16.95 -33.01
C GLN A 7 23.21 -15.92 -33.81
N THR A 8 23.38 -15.90 -35.14
CA THR A 8 22.70 -14.96 -36.02
C THR A 8 21.18 -15.19 -36.05
N GLU A 9 20.75 -16.46 -36.05
CA GLU A 9 19.32 -16.81 -36.02
C GLU A 9 18.65 -16.41 -34.69
N LEU A 10 19.39 -16.55 -33.58
CA LEU A 10 18.90 -16.14 -32.26
C LEU A 10 18.83 -14.62 -32.11
N GLN A 11 19.77 -13.89 -32.72
CA GLN A 11 19.72 -12.43 -32.77
C GLN A 11 18.57 -11.91 -33.64
N GLU A 12 18.30 -12.53 -34.78
CA GLU A 12 17.18 -12.14 -35.65
C GLU A 12 15.82 -12.38 -34.99
N LYS A 13 15.66 -13.52 -34.31
CA LYS A 13 14.46 -13.83 -33.50
C LYS A 13 14.27 -12.85 -32.34
N THR A 14 15.36 -12.43 -31.72
CA THR A 14 15.31 -11.41 -30.65
C THR A 14 14.88 -10.06 -31.21
N HIS A 15 15.45 -9.61 -32.33
CA HIS A 15 15.11 -8.32 -32.93
C HIS A 15 13.64 -8.25 -33.38
N ARG A 16 13.11 -9.35 -33.95
CA ARG A 16 11.69 -9.46 -34.34
C ARG A 16 10.70 -9.36 -33.16
N LEU A 17 11.13 -9.72 -31.94
CA LEU A 17 10.29 -9.59 -30.74
C LEU A 17 10.26 -8.14 -30.20
N LEU A 18 11.31 -7.35 -30.45
CA LEU A 18 11.36 -5.92 -30.10
C LEU A 18 10.55 -5.03 -31.07
N ASP A 19 10.44 -5.40 -32.35
CA ASP A 19 9.76 -4.60 -33.39
C ASP A 19 8.24 -4.91 -33.54
N GLY A 20 7.67 -5.76 -32.67
CA GLY A 20 6.26 -6.11 -32.66
C GLY A 20 5.31 -5.05 -32.06
N PRO A 21 4.03 -5.35 -31.83
CA PRO A 21 3.01 -4.41 -31.34
C PRO A 21 3.23 -3.88 -29.91
N LEU A 22 4.39 -4.17 -29.31
CA LEU A 22 4.79 -3.81 -27.95
C LEU A 22 5.72 -2.57 -27.92
N LYS A 23 5.61 -1.65 -28.88
CA LYS A 23 6.37 -0.38 -28.93
C LYS A 23 6.13 0.57 -27.75
N HIS A 24 5.29 0.19 -26.79
CA HIS A 24 5.01 0.99 -25.60
C HIS A 24 5.46 0.34 -24.29
N ILE A 25 6.14 -0.81 -24.32
CA ILE A 25 6.66 -1.43 -23.10
C ILE A 25 8.17 -1.25 -23.04
N ARG A 26 8.60 -0.31 -22.18
CA ARG A 26 10.01 -0.11 -21.82
C ARG A 26 10.53 -1.36 -21.11
N ALA A 27 11.18 -2.26 -21.85
CA ALA A 27 11.93 -3.36 -21.27
C ALA A 27 13.25 -2.82 -20.68
N ALA A 28 13.36 -2.80 -19.35
CA ALA A 28 14.62 -2.55 -18.65
C ALA A 28 15.34 -3.90 -18.47
N ALA A 29 16.57 -3.98 -19.01
CA ALA A 29 17.36 -5.18 -19.13
C ALA A 29 17.87 -5.72 -17.78
N LEU A 30 17.86 -7.04 -17.63
CA LEU A 30 18.65 -7.77 -16.66
C LEU A 30 20.13 -7.77 -17.09
N ALA A 31 21.02 -7.32 -16.20
CA ALA A 31 22.45 -7.58 -16.30
C ALA A 31 22.90 -8.37 -15.06
N ALA A 32 23.28 -9.62 -15.28
CA ALA A 32 23.95 -10.47 -14.29
C ALA A 32 25.45 -10.42 -14.55
N ALA A 33 26.25 -10.05 -13.54
CA ALA A 33 27.69 -10.24 -13.53
C ALA A 33 28.18 -10.55 -12.11
N LEU A 34 29.12 -11.49 -12.05
CA LEU A 34 29.52 -12.29 -10.89
C LEU A 34 30.51 -11.59 -9.92
N LEU A 35 30.43 -12.02 -8.66
CA LEU A 35 31.17 -11.75 -7.42
C LEU A 35 32.70 -11.48 -7.48
N PRO A 36 33.24 -10.89 -6.39
CA PRO A 36 34.10 -11.67 -5.50
C PRO A 36 33.73 -11.60 -4.00
N LEU A 37 34.06 -12.70 -3.32
CA LEU A 37 33.84 -12.99 -1.90
C LEU A 37 34.85 -12.21 -1.03
N ALA A 38 34.37 -11.24 -0.24
CA ALA A 38 35.15 -10.56 0.79
C ALA A 38 34.45 -10.72 2.14
N LEU A 39 35.03 -11.56 3.00
CA LEU A 39 34.58 -11.79 4.37
C LEU A 39 35.10 -10.65 5.26
N VAL A 40 34.26 -9.64 5.50
CA VAL A 40 34.48 -8.66 6.57
C VAL A 40 33.59 -9.07 7.74
N ALA A 41 34.22 -9.43 8.86
CA ALA A 41 33.53 -9.67 10.12
C ALA A 41 32.90 -8.35 10.60
N ALA A 42 31.58 -8.22 10.48
CA ALA A 42 30.83 -7.15 11.11
C ALA A 42 30.65 -7.49 12.59
N THR A 43 31.35 -6.74 13.42
CA THR A 43 31.10 -6.59 14.86
C THR A 43 29.62 -6.25 15.11
N PRO A 44 28.96 -6.84 16.12
CA PRO A 44 27.63 -6.40 16.51
C PRO A 44 27.74 -5.03 17.17
N ALA A 45 27.51 -3.97 16.40
CA ALA A 45 27.17 -2.67 16.97
C ALA A 45 25.77 -2.81 17.58
N ALA A 46 25.74 -3.16 18.87
CA ALA A 46 24.61 -2.83 19.71
C ALA A 46 24.26 -1.36 19.44
N ALA A 47 23.01 -1.11 19.08
CA ALA A 47 22.46 0.23 18.95
C ALA A 47 22.46 0.89 20.34
N ALA A 48 23.63 1.37 20.77
CA ALA A 48 23.73 2.39 21.78
C ALA A 48 23.30 3.68 21.09
N ALA A 49 22.10 4.15 21.41
CA ALA A 49 21.65 5.50 21.11
C ALA A 49 22.71 6.49 21.62
N GLN A 50 23.51 7.04 20.70
CA GLN A 50 24.51 8.03 21.04
C GLN A 50 23.83 9.38 21.22
N CYS A 51 23.56 9.74 22.48
CA CYS A 51 23.13 11.08 22.87
C CYS A 51 24.32 12.04 22.81
N SER A 52 24.63 12.63 21.65
CA SER A 52 25.74 13.58 21.54
C SER A 52 25.40 15.01 22.01
N SER A 53 24.20 15.27 22.56
CA SER A 53 23.86 16.62 23.06
C SER A 53 22.92 16.67 24.27
N GLY A 54 22.81 15.60 25.06
CA GLY A 54 22.13 15.67 26.37
C GLY A 54 20.62 15.98 26.34
N ILE A 55 19.97 15.97 25.18
CA ILE A 55 18.53 16.11 25.03
C ILE A 55 18.03 14.81 24.41
N CYS A 56 17.65 13.86 25.26
CA CYS A 56 16.89 12.71 24.80
C CYS A 56 15.51 13.25 24.39
N PRO A 57 15.00 12.97 23.17
CA PRO A 57 13.61 13.25 22.88
C PRO A 57 12.75 12.54 23.94
N PRO A 58 11.68 13.18 24.45
CA PRO A 58 10.79 12.51 25.39
C PRO A 58 10.36 11.16 24.79
N PRO A 59 10.21 10.10 25.61
CA PRO A 59 9.70 8.84 25.11
C PRO A 59 8.37 9.10 24.38
N PRO A 60 8.13 8.45 23.23
CA PRO A 60 6.87 8.62 22.53
C PRO A 60 5.72 8.31 23.52
N PRO A 61 4.63 9.10 23.50
CA PRO A 61 3.49 8.81 24.36
C PRO A 61 3.05 7.35 24.13
N PRO A 62 2.63 6.63 25.18
CA PRO A 62 2.16 5.26 25.03
C PRO A 62 1.06 5.22 23.98
N ALA A 63 1.18 4.32 22.99
CA ALA A 63 0.18 4.13 21.96
C ALA A 63 -1.16 3.85 22.65
N THR A 64 -2.10 4.79 22.55
CA THR A 64 -3.33 4.77 23.33
C THR A 64 -4.33 3.70 22.87
N GLN A 65 -3.97 2.89 21.84
CA GLN A 65 -4.75 1.79 21.23
C GLN A 65 -6.25 1.90 21.51
N PRO A 66 -6.92 2.98 21.08
CA PRO A 66 -8.29 3.31 21.50
C PRO A 66 -9.34 2.41 20.82
N GLY A 67 -8.89 1.36 20.12
CA GLY A 67 -9.70 0.46 19.33
C GLY A 67 -9.92 0.95 17.90
N THR A 68 -10.29 0.02 17.02
CA THR A 68 -10.61 0.30 15.62
C THR A 68 -11.99 0.95 15.49
N GLY A 69 -12.10 1.88 14.54
CA GLY A 69 -13.32 2.52 14.10
C GLY A 69 -13.76 2.01 12.72
N THR A 70 -15.06 1.77 12.58
CA THR A 70 -15.71 1.39 11.32
C THR A 70 -15.80 2.57 10.35
N PRO A 71 -16.11 2.34 9.06
CA PRO A 71 -16.36 3.43 8.11
C PRO A 71 -17.43 4.41 8.60
N GLY A 72 -18.48 3.90 9.24
CA GLY A 72 -19.55 4.71 9.85
C GLY A 72 -19.07 5.61 10.98
N TYR A 73 -18.17 5.12 11.84
CA TYR A 73 -17.57 5.93 12.90
C TYR A 73 -16.82 7.13 12.31
N TRP A 74 -15.87 6.88 11.40
CA TRP A 74 -15.02 7.93 10.83
C TRP A 74 -15.81 8.97 10.06
N LYS A 75 -16.84 8.54 9.33
CA LYS A 75 -17.77 9.44 8.63
C LYS A 75 -18.46 10.42 9.58
N ASN A 76 -18.84 9.98 10.78
CA ASN A 76 -19.65 10.74 11.72
C ASN A 76 -18.83 11.50 12.79
N HIS A 77 -17.51 11.30 12.84
CA HIS A 77 -16.63 11.85 13.88
C HIS A 77 -15.44 12.61 13.29
N ALA A 78 -15.69 13.70 12.55
CA ALA A 78 -14.65 14.52 11.92
C ALA A 78 -13.57 15.02 12.92
N ALA A 79 -13.96 15.30 14.17
CA ALA A 79 -13.05 15.74 15.22
C ALA A 79 -12.04 14.67 15.68
N ALA A 80 -12.30 13.39 15.38
CA ALA A 80 -11.39 12.30 15.70
C ALA A 80 -10.31 12.09 14.61
N TRP A 81 -10.45 12.73 13.45
CA TRP A 81 -9.47 12.58 12.37
C TRP A 81 -8.14 13.25 12.73
N PRO A 82 -7.00 12.64 12.40
CA PRO A 82 -5.72 13.33 12.45
C PRO A 82 -5.78 14.62 11.61
N SER A 83 -5.16 15.69 12.13
CA SER A 83 -5.05 16.96 11.41
C SER A 83 -4.27 16.75 10.11
N GLY A 84 -4.86 17.10 8.96
CA GLY A 84 -4.23 16.97 7.64
C GLY A 84 -4.97 16.10 6.64
N GLY A 85 -6.06 15.44 7.04
CA GLY A 85 -6.85 14.60 6.13
C GLY A 85 -6.18 13.24 5.89
N VAL A 86 -6.37 12.67 4.70
CA VAL A 86 -5.83 11.34 4.35
C VAL A 86 -5.37 11.30 2.91
N THR A 87 -4.17 10.75 2.68
CA THR A 87 -3.70 10.44 1.32
C THR A 87 -4.21 9.05 0.92
N VAL A 88 -4.79 8.91 -0.26
CA VAL A 88 -5.22 7.61 -0.82
C VAL A 88 -4.80 7.54 -2.28
N GLY A 89 -4.05 6.51 -2.65
CA GLY A 89 -3.59 6.33 -4.03
C GLY A 89 -2.79 7.53 -4.57
N GLY A 90 -2.01 8.18 -3.71
CA GLY A 90 -1.23 9.38 -4.05
C GLY A 90 -2.02 10.70 -4.09
N VAL A 91 -3.34 10.68 -3.88
CA VAL A 91 -4.18 11.88 -3.80
C VAL A 91 -4.47 12.21 -2.35
N THR A 92 -4.26 13.46 -1.94
CA THR A 92 -4.60 13.92 -0.58
C THR A 92 -6.02 14.45 -0.55
N TYR A 93 -6.86 13.85 0.29
CA TYR A 93 -8.23 14.23 0.54
C TYR A 93 -8.31 15.00 1.86
N THR A 94 -8.97 16.15 1.83
CA THR A 94 -9.39 16.82 3.06
C THR A 94 -10.37 15.93 3.83
N ILE A 95 -10.52 16.20 5.13
CA ILE A 95 -11.48 15.47 5.98
C ILE A 95 -12.89 15.53 5.39
N ALA A 96 -13.32 16.69 4.89
CA ALA A 96 -14.64 16.87 4.30
C ALA A 96 -14.83 16.09 2.99
N GLU A 97 -13.83 16.07 2.12
CA GLU A 97 -13.87 15.28 0.88
C GLU A 97 -13.90 13.78 1.20
N ALA A 98 -13.05 13.32 2.11
CA ALA A 98 -13.01 11.92 2.51
C ALA A 98 -14.34 11.47 3.14
N ILE A 99 -14.95 12.29 4.01
CA ILE A 99 -16.29 12.03 4.57
C ILE A 99 -17.35 11.96 3.47
N THR A 100 -17.28 12.84 2.47
CA THR A 100 -18.20 12.83 1.33
C THR A 100 -18.12 11.50 0.58
N TRP A 101 -16.91 11.00 0.32
CA TRP A 101 -16.70 9.71 -0.32
C TRP A 101 -17.14 8.53 0.56
N LEU A 102 -16.85 8.55 1.87
CA LEU A 102 -17.33 7.54 2.83
C LEU A 102 -18.86 7.53 2.96
N GLY A 103 -19.54 8.62 2.60
CA GLY A 103 -20.99 8.72 2.59
C GLY A 103 -21.65 8.09 1.36
N ARG A 104 -20.88 7.77 0.30
CA ARG A 104 -21.43 7.20 -0.93
C ARG A 104 -21.66 5.71 -0.79
N VAL A 105 -22.77 5.26 -1.35
CA VAL A 105 -23.12 3.85 -1.50
C VAL A 105 -23.44 3.59 -2.97
N GLY A 106 -23.11 2.40 -3.47
CA GLY A 106 -23.35 2.05 -4.86
C GLY A 106 -22.65 0.76 -5.28
N SER A 107 -22.74 0.45 -6.57
CA SER A 107 -22.09 -0.72 -7.18
C SER A 107 -20.62 -0.50 -7.56
N ASP A 108 -20.15 0.76 -7.53
CA ASP A 108 -18.76 1.11 -7.82
C ASP A 108 -17.82 0.63 -6.72
N LYS A 109 -16.98 -0.34 -7.09
CA LYS A 109 -16.04 -0.96 -6.17
C LYS A 109 -14.85 -0.07 -5.80
N SER A 110 -14.56 0.99 -6.55
CA SER A 110 -13.58 2.00 -6.10
C SER A 110 -14.07 2.73 -4.84
N ILE A 111 -15.37 2.95 -4.70
CA ILE A 111 -15.99 3.50 -3.49
C ILE A 111 -15.93 2.47 -2.36
N THR A 112 -16.22 1.19 -2.66
CA THR A 112 -16.08 0.09 -1.69
C THR A 112 -14.65 -0.01 -1.14
N MET A 113 -13.63 0.02 -2.00
CA MET A 113 -12.23 0.02 -1.58
C MET A 113 -11.90 1.23 -0.71
N PHE A 114 -12.28 2.43 -1.15
CA PHE A 114 -12.06 3.66 -0.39
C PHE A 114 -12.70 3.58 1.01
N SER A 115 -13.90 2.97 1.10
CA SER A 115 -14.63 2.81 2.35
C SER A 115 -13.94 1.92 3.37
N SER A 116 -13.10 0.98 2.95
CA SER A 116 -12.32 0.14 3.88
C SER A 116 -10.90 0.66 4.10
N LEU A 117 -10.27 1.22 3.07
CA LEU A 117 -8.90 1.73 3.16
C LEU A 117 -8.78 2.95 4.07
N VAL A 118 -9.68 3.94 3.93
CA VAL A 118 -9.59 5.16 4.73
C VAL A 118 -9.71 4.88 6.23
N PRO A 119 -10.73 4.15 6.72
CA PRO A 119 -10.81 3.77 8.13
C PRO A 119 -9.59 2.99 8.61
N ALA A 120 -9.04 2.07 7.80
CA ALA A 120 -7.88 1.28 8.20
C ALA A 120 -6.65 2.16 8.43
N LYS A 121 -6.40 3.12 7.51
CA LYS A 121 -5.31 4.09 7.66
C LYS A 121 -5.50 4.97 8.89
N LEU A 122 -6.72 5.44 9.15
CA LEU A 122 -7.03 6.26 10.32
C LEU A 122 -6.88 5.46 11.62
N ASN A 123 -7.32 4.20 11.64
CA ASN A 123 -7.17 3.29 12.77
C ASN A 123 -5.70 3.06 13.14
N VAL A 124 -4.82 2.90 12.15
CA VAL A 124 -3.36 2.82 12.38
C VAL A 124 -2.81 4.18 12.82
N ALA A 125 -3.25 5.27 12.21
CA ALA A 125 -2.76 6.62 12.53
C ALA A 125 -3.06 7.07 13.97
N ILE A 126 -4.14 6.59 14.58
CA ILE A 126 -4.45 6.83 16.00
C ILE A 126 -3.75 5.87 16.97
N GLY A 127 -2.84 5.03 16.47
CA GLY A 127 -1.94 4.21 17.28
C GLY A 127 -2.43 2.80 17.58
N ASN A 128 -3.38 2.25 16.82
CA ASN A 128 -3.70 0.81 16.90
C ASN A 128 -2.61 -0.02 16.21
N ASP A 129 -2.44 -1.28 16.63
CA ASP A 129 -1.59 -2.23 15.90
C ASP A 129 -2.11 -2.37 14.45
N GLY A 130 -1.22 -2.17 13.48
CA GLY A 130 -1.49 -2.30 12.05
C GLY A 130 -0.66 -3.39 11.39
N SER A 131 0.12 -4.16 12.15
CA SER A 131 1.08 -5.14 11.63
C SER A 131 0.42 -6.18 10.72
N CYS A 132 -0.80 -6.60 11.03
CA CYS A 132 -1.55 -7.59 10.24
C CYS A 132 -2.14 -7.03 8.94
N VAL A 133 -2.19 -5.71 8.75
CA VAL A 133 -2.82 -5.07 7.59
C VAL A 133 -1.91 -4.12 6.82
N ALA A 134 -0.66 -3.93 7.26
CA ALA A 134 0.28 -3.01 6.63
C ALA A 134 0.44 -3.29 5.11
N ASP A 135 0.63 -4.56 4.75
CA ASP A 135 0.74 -4.97 3.34
C ASP A 135 -0.57 -4.77 2.57
N ALA A 136 -1.72 -5.03 3.21
CA ALA A 136 -3.03 -4.82 2.61
C ALA A 136 -3.31 -3.33 2.36
N ILE A 137 -2.93 -2.46 3.30
CA ILE A 137 -3.02 -1.00 3.15
C ILE A 137 -2.16 -0.55 1.96
N ALA A 138 -0.89 -0.98 1.89
CA ALA A 138 0.01 -0.60 0.81
C ALA A 138 -0.48 -1.09 -0.58
N ALA A 139 -0.97 -2.32 -0.65
CA ALA A 139 -1.54 -2.89 -1.88
C ALA A 139 -2.84 -2.16 -2.28
N ALA A 140 -3.71 -1.83 -1.33
CA ALA A 140 -4.94 -1.10 -1.59
C ALA A 140 -4.65 0.34 -2.03
N ASP A 141 -3.69 1.03 -1.41
CA ASP A 141 -3.24 2.33 -1.88
C ASP A 141 -2.74 2.26 -3.33
N THR A 142 -1.93 1.25 -3.66
CA THR A 142 -1.44 1.04 -5.03
C THR A 142 -2.60 0.79 -5.99
N TRP A 143 -3.59 -0.02 -5.60
CA TRP A 143 -4.78 -0.28 -6.39
C TRP A 143 -5.59 1.02 -6.66
N MET A 144 -5.66 1.91 -5.67
CA MET A 144 -6.36 3.19 -5.74
C MET A 144 -5.67 4.22 -6.64
N ILE A 145 -4.38 4.06 -6.97
CA ILE A 145 -3.70 4.87 -7.99
C ILE A 145 -4.37 4.66 -9.37
N ALA A 146 -4.66 3.40 -9.71
CA ALA A 146 -5.27 3.05 -10.99
C ALA A 146 -6.80 3.22 -10.98
N HIS A 147 -7.42 3.13 -9.80
CA HIS A 147 -8.87 3.13 -9.63
C HIS A 147 -9.32 4.12 -8.55
N PRO A 148 -9.19 5.44 -8.80
CA PRO A 148 -9.63 6.46 -7.84
C PRO A 148 -11.14 6.35 -7.55
N PRO A 149 -11.63 6.87 -6.41
CA PRO A 149 -13.06 6.85 -6.07
C PRO A 149 -13.92 7.45 -7.18
N GLY A 150 -14.98 6.75 -7.57
CA GLY A 150 -15.87 7.18 -8.65
C GLY A 150 -15.43 6.75 -10.06
N SER A 151 -14.40 5.89 -10.17
CA SER A 151 -13.94 5.32 -11.43
C SER A 151 -14.85 4.23 -12.01
N ASN A 152 -15.97 3.92 -11.36
CA ASN A 152 -17.00 2.96 -11.81
C ASN A 152 -16.47 1.54 -12.00
N VAL A 153 -15.64 1.06 -11.07
CA VAL A 153 -15.13 -0.31 -11.10
C VAL A 153 -16.29 -1.28 -10.86
N ALA A 154 -16.58 -2.14 -11.84
CA ALA A 154 -17.60 -3.17 -11.71
C ALA A 154 -17.14 -4.31 -10.78
N GLY A 155 -18.07 -4.89 -10.03
CA GLY A 155 -17.79 -6.04 -9.15
C GLY A 155 -17.31 -7.30 -9.87
N SER A 156 -17.69 -7.49 -11.14
CA SER A 156 -17.21 -8.61 -11.96
C SER A 156 -15.91 -8.31 -12.71
N SER A 157 -15.35 -7.10 -12.54
CA SER A 157 -14.15 -6.71 -13.29
C SER A 157 -12.90 -7.46 -12.79
N PRO A 158 -11.92 -7.73 -13.66
CA PRO A 158 -10.62 -8.26 -13.24
C PRO A 158 -9.92 -7.38 -12.19
N ALA A 159 -10.14 -6.06 -12.25
CA ALA A 159 -9.62 -5.13 -11.24
C ALA A 159 -10.19 -5.42 -9.85
N TRP A 160 -11.49 -5.73 -9.74
CA TRP A 160 -12.10 -6.06 -8.45
C TRP A 160 -11.71 -7.45 -7.95
N VAL A 161 -11.44 -8.43 -8.82
CA VAL A 161 -10.90 -9.72 -8.39
C VAL A 161 -9.61 -9.56 -7.57
N ILE A 162 -8.79 -8.56 -7.91
CA ILE A 162 -7.58 -8.19 -7.15
C ILE A 162 -7.93 -7.36 -5.91
N GLY A 163 -8.88 -6.42 -6.03
CA GLY A 163 -9.25 -5.51 -4.93
C GLY A 163 -10.05 -6.16 -3.81
N GLU A 164 -10.92 -7.11 -4.13
CA GLU A 164 -11.83 -7.76 -3.18
C GLU A 164 -11.14 -8.36 -1.95
N PRO A 165 -10.08 -9.19 -2.07
CA PRO A 165 -9.39 -9.72 -0.89
C PRO A 165 -8.79 -8.61 -0.01
N LEU A 166 -8.26 -7.53 -0.62
CA LEU A 166 -7.74 -6.38 0.12
C LEU A 166 -8.86 -5.69 0.90
N HIS A 167 -10.01 -5.46 0.25
CA HIS A 167 -11.19 -4.89 0.89
C HIS A 167 -11.66 -5.76 2.07
N ILE A 168 -11.78 -7.07 1.91
CA ILE A 168 -12.20 -7.99 2.97
C ILE A 168 -11.25 -7.95 4.17
N THR A 169 -9.94 -7.96 3.94
CA THR A 169 -8.94 -7.87 5.02
C THR A 169 -9.03 -6.54 5.76
N LEU A 170 -9.12 -5.42 5.03
CA LEU A 170 -9.21 -4.09 5.63
C LEU A 170 -10.54 -3.89 6.37
N ASP A 171 -11.64 -4.40 5.83
CA ASP A 171 -12.94 -4.38 6.49
C ASP A 171 -12.92 -5.19 7.80
N SER A 172 -12.34 -6.39 7.77
CA SER A 172 -12.17 -7.22 8.97
C SER A 172 -11.37 -6.50 10.06
N TYR A 173 -10.29 -5.81 9.67
CA TYR A 173 -9.51 -4.97 10.59
C TYR A 173 -10.34 -3.83 11.19
N ASN A 174 -11.08 -3.10 10.36
CA ASN A 174 -11.91 -1.98 10.79
C ASN A 174 -13.03 -2.38 11.75
N ASN A 175 -13.51 -3.63 11.64
CA ASN A 175 -14.47 -4.24 12.55
C ASN A 175 -13.81 -4.88 13.80
N GLY A 176 -12.49 -4.75 13.95
CA GLY A 176 -11.75 -5.23 15.11
C GLY A 176 -11.59 -6.74 15.17
N LEU A 177 -11.66 -7.42 14.02
CA LEU A 177 -11.59 -8.88 13.91
C LEU A 177 -10.17 -9.41 13.67
N LEU A 178 -9.18 -8.52 13.59
CA LEU A 178 -7.77 -8.86 13.35
C LEU A 178 -6.88 -8.40 14.52
N CYS A 179 -5.70 -7.82 14.23
CA CYS A 179 -4.68 -7.50 15.23
C CYS A 179 -4.99 -6.32 16.16
N ALA A 180 -6.07 -5.57 15.92
CA ALA A 180 -6.51 -4.50 16.81
C ALA A 180 -7.97 -4.72 17.22
N PRO A 181 -8.30 -4.60 18.52
CA PRO A 181 -9.66 -4.80 19.00
C PRO A 181 -10.58 -3.67 18.55
N HIS A 182 -11.88 -3.94 18.49
CA HIS A 182 -12.88 -2.91 18.22
C HIS A 182 -12.99 -1.92 19.40
N ARG A 183 -13.25 -0.65 19.08
CA ARG A 183 -13.56 0.37 20.09
C ARG A 183 -14.84 -0.01 20.87
N GLN A 184 -14.80 0.16 22.19
CA GLN A 184 -15.95 -0.05 23.09
C GLN A 184 -16.80 1.21 23.22
#